data_AF-A0A3C0S543-F1
#
_entry.id   AF-A0A3C0S543-F1
#
_cell.length_a   1.000
_cell.length_b   1.000
_cell.length_c   1.000
_cell.angle_alpha   90.00
_cell.angle_beta   90.00
_cell.angle_gamma   90.00
#
_symmetry.space_group_name_H-M   'P 1'
#
loop_
_entity.id
_entity.type
_entity.pdbx_description
1 polymer ?
#
loop_
_entity_poly.entity_id
_entity_poly.type
_entity_poly.pdbx_seq_one_letter_code
_entity_poly.pdbx_strand_id
1 'polypeptide(L)'
;EKNKQLLASGATEVTTTEVTAAEDDLYPVDTNRISPEFRALEIEKIKKADFGRLVIAKLRPDHEDAQIALIHLTDRKLTDVIINQKINIKVGTCFENPKTAGNYRCVSCMILLYNREKKDWVEAPNGENFLKNAYDFYQASEGDIWQARELSMRIPYDYALVAKYSK
;
A
#
# COMPACT_ATOMS: atom_id res chain seq x y z
N GLU A 1 -44.61 17.60 53.38
CA GLU A 1 -44.20 17.81 51.98
C GLU A 1 -42.77 17.32 51.78
N LYS A 2 -42.57 16.24 51.03
CA LYS A 2 -41.25 15.65 50.73
C LYS A 2 -41.25 15.08 49.30
N ASN A 3 -40.20 15.46 48.57
CA ASN A 3 -39.72 14.92 47.30
C ASN A 3 -39.76 13.39 47.18
N LYS A 4 -40.02 12.86 45.96
CA LYS A 4 -39.25 11.76 45.33
C LYS A 4 -39.71 11.43 43.89
N GLN A 5 -38.72 11.35 43.00
CA GLN A 5 -38.50 10.43 41.86
C GLN A 5 -39.46 10.54 40.63
N LEU A 6 -39.03 10.99 39.43
CA LEU A 6 -38.05 10.49 38.45
C LEU A 6 -38.26 9.03 37.99
N LEU A 7 -38.90 8.86 36.82
CA LEU A 7 -38.73 7.78 35.82
C LEU A 7 -39.17 8.38 34.45
N ALA A 8 -38.24 8.91 33.64
CA ALA A 8 -37.48 8.21 32.59
C ALA A 8 -38.34 7.79 31.38
N SER A 9 -38.41 8.68 30.38
CA SER A 9 -38.78 8.35 28.99
C SER A 9 -37.89 9.18 28.05
N GLY A 10 -37.29 8.52 27.07
CA GLY A 10 -36.40 9.15 26.09
C GLY A 10 -35.48 8.12 25.47
N ALA A 11 -35.99 7.43 24.45
CA ALA A 11 -35.32 6.37 23.71
C ALA A 11 -33.93 6.77 23.23
N THR A 12 -32.94 5.93 23.53
CA THR A 12 -31.60 6.02 22.96
C THR A 12 -31.66 5.47 21.54
N GLU A 13 -31.60 6.34 20.53
CA GLU A 13 -31.29 5.95 19.17
C GLU A 13 -29.89 5.32 19.16
N VAL A 14 -29.86 4.00 18.98
CA VAL A 14 -28.62 3.27 18.72
C VAL A 14 -28.27 3.55 17.25
N THR A 15 -27.43 4.55 17.02
CA THR A 15 -26.79 4.75 15.72
C THR A 15 -25.93 3.53 15.46
N THR A 16 -26.45 2.60 14.66
CA THR A 16 -25.69 1.47 14.15
C THR A 16 -24.71 2.06 13.15
N THR A 17 -23.44 2.17 13.54
CA THR A 17 -22.36 2.44 12.59
C THR A 17 -22.35 1.28 11.61
N GLU A 18 -22.90 1.48 10.41
CA GLU A 18 -22.71 0.56 9.30
C GLU A 18 -21.20 0.44 9.09
N VAL A 19 -20.65 -0.71 9.49
CA VAL A 19 -19.30 -1.09 9.10
C VAL A 19 -19.37 -1.33 7.61
N THR A 20 -19.03 -0.31 6.83
CA THR A 20 -18.79 -0.46 5.39
C THR A 20 -17.90 -1.67 5.22
N ALA A 21 -18.37 -2.64 4.43
CA ALA A 21 -17.62 -3.84 4.12
C ALA A 21 -16.19 -3.43 3.76
N ALA A 22 -15.21 -3.90 4.53
CA ALA A 22 -13.81 -3.55 4.34
C ALA A 22 -13.48 -3.72 2.86
N GLU A 23 -13.10 -2.63 2.19
CA GLU A 23 -12.49 -2.70 0.86
C GLU A 23 -11.44 -3.81 0.93
N ASP A 24 -11.44 -4.71 -0.06
CA ASP A 24 -10.45 -5.78 -0.12
C ASP A 24 -9.07 -5.15 0.04
N ASP A 25 -8.46 -5.32 1.22
CA ASP A 25 -7.16 -4.71 1.52
C ASP A 25 -6.10 -5.45 0.70
N LEU A 26 -5.83 -4.95 -0.51
CA LEU A 26 -4.91 -5.57 -1.47
C LEU A 26 -3.44 -5.40 -1.07
N TYR A 27 -3.16 -4.55 -0.09
CA TYR A 27 -1.81 -4.12 0.20
C TYR A 27 -1.04 -5.20 0.95
N PRO A 28 0.22 -5.47 0.56
CA PRO A 28 1.01 -6.50 1.22
C PRO A 28 1.24 -6.16 2.70
N VAL A 29 1.07 -7.13 3.59
CA VAL A 29 1.28 -6.94 5.04
C VAL A 29 2.49 -7.73 5.52
N ASP A 30 3.32 -7.12 6.36
CA ASP A 30 4.37 -7.84 7.06
C ASP A 30 3.79 -8.72 8.18
N THR A 31 3.62 -10.00 7.87
CA THR A 31 3.10 -10.98 8.84
C THR A 31 4.00 -11.23 10.05
N ASN A 32 5.26 -10.76 10.05
CA ASN A 32 6.18 -10.85 11.18
C ASN A 32 6.00 -9.71 12.19
N ARG A 33 5.28 -8.64 11.84
CA ARG A 33 5.10 -7.43 12.66
C ARG A 33 3.69 -7.26 13.23
N ILE A 34 2.75 -8.13 12.87
CA ILE A 34 1.37 -8.11 13.35
C ILE A 34 1.17 -9.08 14.52
N SER A 35 0.17 -8.81 15.36
CA SER A 35 -0.14 -9.69 16.51
C SER A 35 -0.59 -11.08 16.02
N PRO A 36 -0.45 -12.13 16.85
CA PRO A 36 -0.79 -13.50 16.45
C PRO A 36 -2.24 -13.67 15.94
N GLU A 37 -3.19 -12.91 16.49
CA GLU A 37 -4.60 -12.99 16.11
C GLU A 37 -4.85 -12.48 14.68
N PHE A 38 -4.20 -11.38 14.27
CA PHE A 38 -4.29 -10.84 12.91
C PHE A 38 -3.43 -11.63 11.93
N ARG A 39 -2.34 -12.25 12.41
CA ARG A 39 -1.46 -13.09 11.59
C ARG A 39 -2.20 -14.27 10.98
N ALA A 40 -3.03 -14.97 11.75
CA ALA A 40 -3.79 -16.10 11.24
C ALA A 40 -4.75 -15.69 10.11
N LEU A 41 -5.45 -14.56 10.28
CA LEU A 41 -6.35 -14.01 9.27
C LEU A 41 -5.61 -13.62 7.98
N GLU A 42 -4.45 -12.98 8.11
CA GLU A 42 -3.67 -12.55 6.95
C GLU A 42 -3.06 -13.75 6.21
N ILE A 43 -2.60 -14.78 6.93
CA ILE A 43 -2.13 -16.03 6.32
C ILE A 43 -3.25 -16.69 5.49
N GLU A 44 -4.48 -16.71 5.98
CA GLU A 44 -5.61 -17.26 5.23
C GLU A 44 -5.91 -16.45 3.97
N LYS A 45 -5.81 -15.12 4.00
CA LYS A 45 -5.93 -14.28 2.80
C LYS A 45 -4.81 -14.57 1.79
N ILE A 46 -3.57 -14.69 2.26
CA ILE A 46 -2.40 -15.03 1.43
C ILE A 46 -2.60 -16.39 0.74
N LYS A 47 -3.06 -17.41 1.46
CA LYS A 47 -3.36 -18.73 0.87
C LYS A 47 -4.44 -18.65 -0.20
N LYS A 48 -5.51 -17.90 0.04
CA LYS A 48 -6.60 -17.71 -0.93
C LYS A 48 -6.17 -16.97 -2.20
N ALA A 49 -5.21 -16.05 -2.06
CA ALA A 49 -4.69 -15.27 -3.18
C ALA A 49 -3.84 -16.10 -4.16
N ASP A 50 -3.36 -17.28 -3.74
CA ASP A 50 -2.57 -18.22 -4.54
C ASP A 50 -1.45 -17.55 -5.36
N PHE A 51 -0.52 -16.90 -4.66
CA PHE A 51 0.59 -16.17 -5.28
C PHE A 51 1.50 -17.02 -6.17
N GLY A 52 1.40 -18.36 -6.11
CA GLY A 52 2.14 -19.26 -7.00
C GLY A 52 1.77 -19.09 -8.48
N ARG A 53 0.64 -18.45 -8.78
CA ARG A 53 0.21 -18.12 -10.15
C ARG A 53 0.75 -16.79 -10.66
N LEU A 54 1.34 -15.98 -9.80
CA LEU A 54 1.88 -14.69 -10.21
C LEU A 54 3.13 -14.89 -11.07
N VAL A 55 3.22 -14.13 -12.16
CA VAL A 55 4.37 -14.14 -13.06
C VAL A 55 5.25 -12.94 -12.73
N ILE A 56 6.52 -13.18 -12.39
CA ILE A 56 7.49 -12.10 -12.17
C ILE A 56 7.70 -11.36 -13.49
N ALA A 57 7.52 -10.03 -13.45
CA ALA A 57 7.67 -9.18 -14.62
C ALA A 57 9.14 -9.04 -15.02
N LYS A 58 9.43 -9.24 -16.30
CA LYS A 58 10.81 -9.06 -16.84
C LYS A 58 11.14 -7.59 -17.04
N LEU A 59 10.15 -6.82 -17.48
CA LEU A 59 10.26 -5.39 -17.69
C LEU A 59 9.36 -4.70 -16.68
N ARG A 60 9.94 -3.73 -15.98
CA ARG A 60 9.35 -3.06 -14.81
C ARG A 60 10.00 -1.68 -14.68
N PRO A 61 9.37 -0.73 -13.96
CA PRO A 61 10.06 0.51 -13.64
C PRO A 61 11.30 0.21 -12.81
N ASP A 62 12.36 0.98 -13.04
CA ASP A 62 13.44 1.06 -12.06
C ASP A 62 13.05 1.95 -10.86
N HIS A 63 14.01 2.22 -9.98
CA HIS A 63 13.76 3.03 -8.79
C HIS A 63 13.42 4.50 -9.12
N GLU A 64 14.03 5.05 -10.16
CA GLU A 64 13.85 6.44 -10.57
C GLU A 64 12.54 6.60 -11.36
N ASP A 65 12.26 5.67 -12.27
CA ASP A 65 10.99 5.58 -13.00
C ASP A 65 9.80 5.53 -12.04
N ALA A 66 9.86 4.64 -11.04
CA ALA A 66 8.78 4.51 -10.06
C ALA A 66 8.64 5.77 -9.19
N GLN A 67 9.74 6.41 -8.82
CA GLN A 67 9.70 7.66 -8.08
C GLN A 67 9.00 8.76 -8.88
N ILE A 68 9.35 8.92 -10.16
CA ILE A 68 8.73 9.88 -11.07
C ILE A 68 7.23 9.58 -11.24
N ALA A 69 6.88 8.31 -11.45
CA ALA A 69 5.50 7.88 -11.57
C ALA A 69 4.66 8.22 -10.32
N LEU A 70 5.21 8.02 -9.12
CA LEU A 70 4.55 8.35 -7.85
C LEU A 70 4.50 9.86 -7.58
N ILE A 71 5.49 10.62 -8.03
CA ILE A 71 5.44 12.10 -8.00
C ILE A 71 4.27 12.58 -8.86
N HIS A 72 4.06 12.02 -10.04
CA HIS A 72 2.92 12.36 -10.88
C HIS A 72 1.59 11.93 -10.26
N LEU A 73 1.50 10.72 -9.72
CA LEU A 73 0.29 10.22 -9.04
C LEU A 73 -0.15 11.10 -7.86
N THR A 74 0.81 11.71 -7.17
CA THR A 74 0.56 12.54 -5.98
C THR A 74 0.43 14.03 -6.29
N ASP A 75 0.26 14.41 -7.55
CA ASP A 75 0.23 15.80 -8.01
C ASP A 75 1.43 16.60 -7.48
N ARG A 76 2.62 15.99 -7.52
CA ARG A 76 3.92 16.50 -7.07
C ARG A 76 4.08 16.70 -5.56
N LYS A 77 3.08 16.42 -4.73
CA LYS A 77 3.20 16.54 -3.25
C LYS A 77 4.32 15.65 -2.68
N LEU A 78 4.62 14.52 -3.34
CA LEU A 78 5.73 13.64 -2.94
C LEU A 78 7.10 14.32 -3.06
N THR A 79 7.23 15.33 -3.92
CA THR A 79 8.51 16.03 -4.15
C THR A 79 9.03 16.66 -2.87
N ASP A 80 8.16 17.35 -2.12
CA ASP A 80 8.54 18.03 -0.89
C ASP A 80 8.97 17.02 0.18
N VAL A 81 8.27 15.88 0.25
CA VAL A 81 8.62 14.77 1.15
C VAL A 81 10.00 14.20 0.81
N ILE A 82 10.26 13.90 -0.46
CA ILE A 82 11.54 13.37 -0.96
C ILE A 82 12.70 14.31 -0.61
N ILE A 83 12.49 15.62 -0.76
CA ILE A 83 13.51 16.63 -0.50
C ILE A 83 13.72 16.79 1.01
N ASN A 84 12.66 17.14 1.75
CA ASN A 84 12.74 17.52 3.16
C ASN A 84 13.20 16.35 4.04
N GLN A 85 12.83 15.13 3.68
CA GLN A 85 13.10 13.94 4.49
C GLN A 85 14.19 13.06 3.90
N LYS A 86 14.78 13.51 2.79
CA LYS A 86 15.86 12.80 2.09
C LYS A 86 15.47 11.36 1.72
N ILE A 87 14.21 11.16 1.31
CA ILE A 87 13.65 9.86 0.96
C ILE A 87 13.84 9.57 -0.52
N ASN A 88 14.25 8.34 -0.86
CA ASN A 88 14.15 7.77 -2.20
C ASN A 88 13.11 6.65 -2.21
N ILE A 89 12.47 6.44 -3.35
CA ILE A 89 11.67 5.23 -3.59
C ILE A 89 12.59 4.08 -3.99
N LYS A 90 12.37 2.92 -3.39
CA LYS A 90 12.95 1.63 -3.83
C LYS A 90 11.81 0.71 -4.24
N VAL A 91 12.03 0.02 -5.34
CA VAL A 91 11.05 -0.89 -5.95
C VAL A 91 11.54 -2.31 -5.76
N GLY A 92 10.65 -3.17 -5.27
CA GLY A 92 10.90 -4.60 -5.10
C GLY A 92 10.57 -5.40 -6.34
N THR A 93 10.28 -6.67 -6.12
CA THR A 93 9.78 -7.59 -7.13
C THR A 93 8.47 -7.07 -7.69
N CYS A 94 8.36 -7.09 -9.02
CA CYS A 94 7.17 -6.69 -9.74
C CYS A 94 6.54 -7.91 -10.39
N PHE A 95 5.21 -7.96 -10.41
CA PHE A 95 4.45 -9.05 -11.03
C PHE A 95 3.62 -8.51 -12.18
N GLU A 96 3.53 -9.26 -13.27
CA GLU A 96 2.67 -8.91 -14.40
C GLU A 96 1.22 -8.81 -13.91
N ASN A 97 0.55 -7.68 -14.18
CA ASN A 97 -0.82 -7.44 -13.74
C ASN A 97 -1.76 -7.49 -14.96
N PRO A 98 -2.65 -8.50 -15.05
CA PRO A 98 -3.57 -8.64 -16.18
C PRO A 98 -4.65 -7.54 -16.22
N LYS A 99 -4.87 -6.80 -15.13
CA LYS A 99 -5.83 -5.69 -15.06
C LYS A 99 -5.25 -4.43 -15.69
N THR A 100 -4.94 -4.42 -16.97
CA THR A 100 -4.22 -3.30 -17.59
C THR A 100 -5.05 -2.01 -17.70
N ALA A 101 -6.38 -2.11 -17.67
CA ALA A 101 -7.32 -1.00 -17.94
C ALA A 101 -7.04 -0.30 -19.28
N GLY A 102 -6.71 -1.07 -20.32
CA GLY A 102 -6.45 -0.56 -21.67
C GLY A 102 -5.01 -0.08 -21.92
N ASN A 103 -4.13 -0.13 -20.91
CA ASN A 103 -2.72 0.17 -21.07
C ASN A 103 -1.96 -0.97 -21.77
N TYR A 104 -0.88 -0.64 -22.47
CA TYR A 104 0.01 -1.60 -23.12
C TYR A 104 0.57 -2.61 -22.12
N ARG A 105 0.95 -2.15 -20.93
CA ARG A 105 1.35 -3.03 -19.83
C ARG A 105 0.93 -2.50 -18.48
N CYS A 106 0.85 -3.41 -17.52
CA CYS A 106 0.69 -3.08 -16.12
C CYS A 106 1.46 -4.11 -15.29
N VAL A 107 2.19 -3.64 -14.27
CA VAL A 107 2.86 -4.48 -13.28
C VAL A 107 2.51 -3.98 -11.89
N SER A 108 2.38 -4.88 -10.92
CA SER A 108 2.16 -4.52 -9.52
C SER A 108 3.45 -4.76 -8.73
N CYS A 109 3.94 -3.74 -8.04
CA CYS A 109 5.20 -3.79 -7.32
C CYS A 109 5.03 -3.28 -5.88
N MET A 110 5.71 -3.92 -4.94
CA MET A 110 5.92 -3.33 -3.63
C MET A 110 6.98 -2.22 -3.75
N ILE A 111 6.76 -1.13 -3.02
CA ILE A 111 7.70 -0.03 -2.88
C ILE A 111 8.13 0.13 -1.41
N LEU A 112 9.28 0.75 -1.23
CA LEU A 112 9.87 1.04 0.06
C LEU A 112 10.37 2.48 0.07
N LEU A 113 10.00 3.24 1.10
CA LEU A 113 10.54 4.56 1.34
C LEU A 113 11.89 4.40 2.05
N TYR A 114 12.97 4.84 1.39
CA TYR A 114 14.33 4.70 1.90
C TYR A 114 14.92 6.07 2.25
N ASN A 115 15.26 6.27 3.52
CA ASN A 115 15.93 7.50 3.96
C ASN A 115 17.42 7.41 3.63
N ARG A 116 17.89 8.26 2.71
CA ARG A 116 19.28 8.28 2.22
C ARG A 116 20.30 8.68 3.28
N GLU A 117 19.89 9.51 4.25
CA GLU A 117 20.77 10.00 5.31
C GLU A 117 20.93 8.97 6.43
N LYS A 118 19.80 8.46 6.94
CA LYS A 118 19.78 7.41 7.97
C LYS A 118 20.23 6.07 7.41
N LYS A 119 20.20 5.90 6.08
CA LYS A 119 20.48 4.67 5.35
C LYS A 119 19.61 3.51 5.82
N ASP A 120 18.35 3.80 6.10
CA ASP A 120 17.36 2.87 6.61
C ASP A 120 16.02 3.15 5.95
N TRP A 121 15.16 2.15 5.91
CA TRP A 121 13.80 2.36 5.43
C TRP A 121 12.96 3.05 6.51
N VAL A 122 11.93 3.77 6.06
CA VAL A 122 11.02 4.47 6.96
C VAL A 122 9.58 4.13 6.60
N GLU A 123 8.74 4.02 7.62
CA GLU A 123 7.29 4.08 7.41
C GLU A 123 6.91 5.49 6.96
N ALA A 124 5.72 5.66 6.37
CA ALA A 124 5.30 6.91 5.79
C ALA A 124 5.57 8.10 6.74
N PRO A 125 6.03 9.24 6.20
CA PRO A 125 6.39 10.39 7.02
C PRO A 125 5.30 10.84 7.98
N ASN A 126 5.67 11.05 9.25
CA ASN A 126 4.81 11.71 10.25
C ASN A 126 3.44 11.05 10.49
N GLY A 127 3.25 9.77 10.15
CA GLY A 127 2.00 9.05 10.40
C GLY A 127 0.82 9.45 9.49
N GLU A 128 1.00 10.43 8.60
CA GLU A 128 0.15 10.56 7.42
C GLU A 128 0.63 9.51 6.42
N ASN A 129 -0.20 8.49 6.15
CA ASN A 129 0.03 7.49 5.10
C ASN A 129 -0.02 8.16 3.72
N PHE A 130 0.99 8.98 3.42
CA PHE A 130 1.11 9.73 2.18
C PHE A 130 1.33 8.81 0.98
N LEU A 131 1.95 7.65 1.22
CA LEU A 131 2.04 6.56 0.26
C LEU A 131 1.75 5.23 0.95
N LYS A 132 1.16 4.33 0.18
CA LYS A 132 1.03 2.91 0.50
C LYS A 132 2.29 2.18 0.06
N ASN A 133 2.44 0.94 0.50
CA ASN A 133 3.64 0.16 0.25
C ASN A 133 3.62 -0.62 -1.08
N ALA A 134 2.61 -0.46 -1.93
CA ALA A 134 2.55 -1.13 -3.22
C ALA A 134 1.67 -0.35 -4.19
N TYR A 135 1.98 -0.41 -5.49
CA TYR A 135 1.25 0.28 -6.53
C TYR A 135 1.25 -0.52 -7.83
N ASP A 136 0.29 -0.20 -8.69
CA ASP A 136 0.33 -0.58 -10.10
C ASP A 136 1.14 0.45 -10.87
N PHE A 137 2.10 -0.02 -11.67
CA PHE A 137 2.85 0.77 -12.63
C PHE A 137 2.50 0.33 -14.04
N TYR A 138 2.21 1.28 -14.93
CA TYR A 138 1.75 1.00 -16.28
C TYR A 138 2.38 1.93 -17.32
N GLN A 139 2.40 1.48 -18.57
CA GLN A 139 2.80 2.26 -19.75
C GLN A 139 1.62 2.24 -20.74
N ALA A 140 1.28 3.41 -21.30
CA ALA A 140 0.17 3.52 -22.25
C ALA A 140 0.51 2.87 -23.59
N SER A 141 1.75 3.02 -24.06
CA SER A 141 2.30 2.37 -25.23
C SER A 141 3.71 1.81 -24.98
N GLU A 142 4.28 1.11 -25.96
CA GLU A 142 5.63 0.55 -25.85
C GLU A 142 6.68 1.66 -25.77
N GLY A 143 7.49 1.65 -24.71
CA GLY A 143 8.56 2.62 -24.50
C GLY A 143 8.13 3.94 -23.87
N ASP A 144 6.85 4.12 -23.56
CA ASP A 144 6.35 5.30 -22.83
C ASP A 144 6.93 5.39 -21.42
N ILE A 145 6.83 6.57 -20.80
CA ILE A 145 7.15 6.71 -19.38
C ILE A 145 6.21 5.86 -18.51
N TRP A 146 6.75 5.33 -17.41
CA TRP A 146 5.93 4.66 -16.40
C TRP A 146 5.03 5.66 -15.68
N GLN A 147 3.76 5.28 -15.53
CA GLN A 147 2.78 5.96 -14.69
C GLN A 147 2.39 5.04 -13.53
N ALA A 148 1.82 5.60 -12.47
CA ALA A 148 1.39 4.85 -11.30
C ALA A 148 -0.11 5.05 -11.04
N ARG A 149 -0.71 4.09 -10.34
CA ARG A 149 -2.07 4.17 -9.78
C ARG A 149 -2.19 3.23 -8.59
N GLU A 150 -3.30 3.36 -7.85
CA GLU A 150 -3.65 2.46 -6.74
C GLU A 150 -3.57 0.99 -7.14
N LEU A 151 -3.12 0.16 -6.20
CA LEU A 151 -2.91 -1.26 -6.40
C LEU A 151 -4.24 -1.94 -6.78
N SER A 152 -4.25 -2.71 -7.87
CA SER A 152 -5.45 -3.43 -8.32
C SER A 152 -5.36 -4.95 -8.17
N MET A 153 -4.19 -5.46 -7.80
CA MET A 153 -3.93 -6.89 -7.62
C MET A 153 -3.11 -7.11 -6.35
N ARG A 154 -3.52 -8.08 -5.53
CA ARG A 154 -2.76 -8.48 -4.36
C ARG A 154 -1.43 -9.12 -4.78
N ILE A 155 -0.34 -8.69 -4.17
CA ILE A 155 1.00 -9.23 -4.35
C ILE A 155 1.58 -9.64 -2.98
N PRO A 156 2.57 -10.55 -2.92
CA PRO A 156 3.22 -10.90 -1.66
C PRO A 156 4.03 -9.73 -1.09
N TYR A 157 4.19 -9.72 0.23
CA TYR A 157 5.12 -8.80 0.89
C TYR A 157 6.57 -9.17 0.52
N ASP A 158 7.34 -8.19 0.05
CA ASP A 158 8.70 -8.41 -0.43
C ASP A 158 9.71 -8.28 0.72
N TYR A 159 9.86 -9.38 1.45
CA TYR A 159 10.85 -9.51 2.52
C TYR A 159 12.28 -9.28 2.05
N ALA A 160 12.61 -9.61 0.80
CA ALA A 160 13.95 -9.43 0.25
C ALA A 160 14.26 -7.96 -0.01
N LEU A 161 13.27 -7.19 -0.49
CA LEU A 161 13.38 -5.74 -0.63
C LEU A 161 13.69 -5.10 0.73
N VAL A 162 12.89 -5.42 1.75
CA VAL A 162 13.05 -4.86 3.10
C VAL A 162 14.41 -5.24 3.68
N ALA A 163 14.79 -6.52 3.63
CA ALA A 163 16.07 -6.99 4.16
C ALA A 163 17.27 -6.31 3.47
N LYS A 164 17.19 -6.05 2.16
CA LYS A 164 18.26 -5.39 1.40
C LYS A 164 18.51 -3.94 1.83
N TYR A 165 17.47 -3.25 2.32
CA TYR A 165 17.52 -1.82 2.67
C TYR A 165 17.30 -1.55 4.17
N SER A 166 17.25 -2.60 4.98
CA SER A 166 17.32 -2.54 6.44
C SER A 166 18.77 -2.67 6.88
N LYS A 167 19.16 -1.93 7.92
CA LYS A 167 20.48 -2.05 8.55
C LYS A 167 20.58 -3.24 9.50
#